data_AF-A0A7J7ZTV1-F1
#
_entry.id   AF-A0A7J7ZTV1-F1
#
_cell.length_a   1.000
_cell.length_b   1.000
_cell.length_c   1.000
_cell.angle_alpha   90.00
_cell.angle_beta   90.00
_cell.angle_gamma   90.00
#
_symmetry.space_group_name_H-M   'P 1'
#
loop_
_entity.id
_entity.type
_entity.pdbx_description
1 polymer ?
#
loop_
_entity_poly.entity_id
_entity_poly.type
_entity_poly.pdbx_seq_one_letter_code
_entity_poly.pdbx_strand_id
1 'polypeptide(L)'
;MRTSSIYLYDCTEVSPYCLLFFGGDISIQKDNDQETIAVDEWIVFQSPARIAHLVKELRKELDTLLQEKIESPHPVDWKDTKSRDCAVLSAITDLIKTQEKAIPRNLPPRLQDGGCS
;
A
#
# COMPACT_ATOMS: atom_id res chain seq x y z
N MET A 1 -25.06 4.90 2.21
CA MET A 1 -26.38 4.93 1.55
C MET A 1 -26.78 3.50 1.27
N ARG A 2 -27.88 2.99 1.84
CA ARG A 2 -28.37 1.63 1.57
C ARG A 2 -29.72 1.75 0.88
N THR A 3 -29.77 1.35 -0.38
CA THR A 3 -31.01 1.18 -1.14
C THR A 3 -31.24 -0.33 -1.29
N SER A 4 -31.89 -0.79 -2.36
CA SER A 4 -32.08 -2.22 -2.63
C SER A 4 -30.78 -2.99 -2.86
N SER A 5 -29.69 -2.30 -3.20
CA SER A 5 -28.36 -2.88 -3.44
C SER A 5 -27.25 -1.98 -2.85
N ILE A 6 -26.03 -2.51 -2.77
CA ILE A 6 -24.85 -1.78 -2.27
C ILE A 6 -24.25 -0.97 -3.42
N TYR A 7 -24.04 0.33 -3.19
CA TYR A 7 -23.38 1.24 -4.13
C TYR A 7 -22.28 2.02 -3.40
N LEU A 8 -21.16 2.24 -4.08
CA LEU A 8 -20.12 3.18 -3.65
C LEU A 8 -20.49 4.57 -4.18
N TYR A 9 -20.59 5.56 -3.29
CA TYR A 9 -21.02 6.91 -3.64
C TYR A 9 -19.86 7.73 -4.22
N ASP A 10 -18.74 7.76 -3.51
CA ASP A 10 -17.48 8.36 -3.97
C ASP A 10 -16.38 7.30 -3.93
N CYS A 11 -15.63 7.14 -5.02
CA CYS A 11 -14.46 6.28 -5.09
C CYS A 11 -13.31 6.99 -5.82
N THR A 12 -12.07 6.65 -5.47
CA THR A 12 -10.87 7.15 -6.12
C THR A 12 -9.97 5.96 -6.43
N GLU A 13 -9.45 5.90 -7.65
CA GLU A 13 -8.48 4.89 -8.04
C GLU A 13 -7.15 5.14 -7.30
N VAL A 14 -6.57 4.06 -6.76
CA VAL A 14 -5.28 4.11 -6.07
C VAL A 14 -4.39 2.97 -6.54
N SER A 15 -3.08 3.24 -6.61
CA SER A 15 -2.08 2.22 -6.92
C SER A 15 -1.97 1.18 -5.79
N PRO A 16 -1.70 -0.10 -6.08
CA PRO A 16 -1.41 -1.11 -5.06
C PRO A 16 -0.30 -0.69 -4.09
N TYR A 17 0.70 0.08 -4.56
CA TYR A 17 1.78 0.58 -3.70
C TYR A 17 1.30 1.59 -2.65
N CYS A 18 0.24 2.35 -2.94
CA CYS A 18 -0.38 3.24 -1.96
C CYS A 18 -1.02 2.41 -0.83
N LEU A 19 -1.74 1.34 -1.19
CA LEU A 19 -2.33 0.40 -0.21
C LEU A 19 -1.23 -0.35 0.55
N LEU A 20 -0.12 -0.70 -0.12
CA LEU A 20 1.02 -1.33 0.52
C LEU A 20 1.67 -0.43 1.55
N PHE A 21 1.82 0.87 1.27
CA PHE A 21 2.48 1.80 2.18
C PHE A 21 1.57 2.25 3.33
N PHE A 22 0.31 2.61 3.05
CA PHE A 22 -0.62 3.18 4.03
C PHE A 22 -1.67 2.20 4.59
N GLY A 23 -1.76 0.99 4.05
CA GLY A 23 -2.72 -0.02 4.50
C GLY A 23 -2.28 -0.75 5.77
N GLY A 24 -2.88 -1.92 6.02
CA GLY A 24 -2.65 -2.72 7.21
C GLY A 24 -1.34 -3.52 7.21
N ASP A 25 -1.37 -4.65 7.91
CA ASP A 25 -0.23 -5.55 8.04
C ASP A 25 0.17 -6.16 6.70
N ILE A 26 1.48 -6.34 6.51
CA ILE A 26 2.06 -6.83 5.27
C ILE A 26 2.58 -8.25 5.47
N SER A 27 2.00 -9.20 4.74
CA SER A 27 2.45 -10.59 4.68
C SER A 27 2.99 -10.93 3.28
N ILE A 28 4.03 -11.76 3.26
CA ILE A 28 4.66 -12.24 2.01
C ILE A 28 4.15 -13.65 1.80
N GLN A 29 3.57 -13.89 0.62
CA GLN A 29 3.00 -15.17 0.24
C GLN A 29 3.64 -15.66 -1.07
N LYS A 30 3.58 -16.97 -1.28
CA LYS A 30 4.06 -17.60 -2.52
C LYS A 30 2.92 -18.38 -3.13
N ASP A 31 2.42 -17.93 -4.28
CA ASP A 31 1.35 -18.60 -5.02
C ASP A 31 1.87 -19.08 -6.37
N ASN A 32 1.78 -20.39 -6.64
CA ASN A 32 2.18 -21.02 -7.92
C ASN A 32 3.54 -20.52 -8.46
N ASP A 33 4.55 -20.48 -7.58
CA ASP A 33 5.92 -19.99 -7.85
C ASP A 33 6.10 -18.48 -8.11
N GLN A 34 5.05 -17.68 -7.92
CA GLN A 34 5.14 -16.22 -7.96
C GLN A 34 5.16 -15.63 -6.54
N GLU A 35 6.06 -14.66 -6.32
CA GLU A 35 6.08 -13.85 -5.09
C GLU A 35 4.88 -12.89 -5.10
N THR A 36 4.09 -12.96 -4.03
CA THR A 36 2.92 -12.11 -3.83
C THR A 36 3.00 -11.44 -2.46
N ILE A 37 2.42 -10.24 -2.37
CA ILE A 37 2.29 -9.49 -1.14
C ILE A 37 0.81 -9.36 -0.84
N ALA A 38 0.43 -9.64 0.41
CA ALA A 38 -0.90 -9.39 0.91
C ALA A 38 -0.87 -8.24 1.93
N VAL A 39 -1.85 -7.35 1.81
CA VAL A 39 -2.13 -6.29 2.79
C VAL A 39 -3.42 -6.66 3.50
N ASP A 40 -3.38 -6.71 4.83
CA ASP A 40 -4.52 -7.06 5.69
C ASP A 40 -5.11 -8.46 5.38
N GLU A 41 -4.31 -9.34 4.77
CA GLU A 41 -4.66 -10.71 4.32
C GLU A 41 -5.65 -10.82 3.14
N TRP A 42 -6.33 -9.74 2.74
CA TRP A 42 -7.34 -9.81 1.66
C TRP A 42 -6.94 -9.06 0.38
N ILE A 43 -6.05 -8.07 0.45
CA ILE A 43 -5.59 -7.33 -0.72
C ILE A 43 -4.29 -7.96 -1.21
N VAL A 44 -4.37 -8.82 -2.22
CA VAL A 44 -3.22 -9.59 -2.73
C VAL A 44 -2.80 -9.11 -4.12
N PHE A 45 -1.51 -8.81 -4.29
CA PHE A 45 -0.93 -8.47 -5.58
C PHE A 45 0.44 -9.10 -5.76
N GLN A 46 0.88 -9.23 -7.01
CA GLN A 46 2.17 -9.81 -7.33
C GLN A 46 3.23 -8.73 -7.15
N SER A 47 4.26 -9.01 -6.36
CA SER A 47 5.35 -8.07 -6.18
C SER A 47 6.54 -8.78 -5.53
N PRO A 48 7.78 -8.41 -5.87
CA PRO A 48 8.95 -9.00 -5.24
C PRO A 48 8.96 -8.81 -3.72
N ALA A 49 9.36 -9.83 -2.97
CA ALA A 49 9.44 -9.80 -1.50
C ALA A 49 10.30 -8.65 -0.97
N ARG A 50 11.33 -8.21 -1.73
CA ARG A 50 12.15 -7.04 -1.41
C ARG A 50 11.33 -5.75 -1.20
N ILE A 51 10.21 -5.60 -1.92
CA ILE A 51 9.34 -4.42 -1.79
C ILE A 51 8.64 -4.46 -0.43
N ALA A 52 8.15 -5.62 0.00
CA ALA A 52 7.53 -5.77 1.33
C ALA A 52 8.50 -5.37 2.44
N HIS A 53 9.76 -5.84 2.36
CA HIS A 53 10.79 -5.47 3.33
C HIS A 53 11.11 -3.97 3.29
N LEU A 54 11.25 -3.39 2.10
CA LEU A 54 11.48 -1.95 1.93
C LEU A 54 10.37 -1.13 2.59
N VAL A 55 9.10 -1.49 2.35
CA VAL A 55 7.96 -0.78 2.94
C VAL A 55 7.96 -0.90 4.45
N LYS A 56 8.27 -2.08 5.01
CA LYS A 56 8.35 -2.28 6.46
C LYS A 56 9.38 -1.38 7.11
N GLU A 57 10.57 -1.24 6.52
CA GLU A 57 11.60 -0.35 7.05
C GLU A 57 11.25 1.13 6.86
N LEU A 58 10.69 1.52 5.70
CA LEU A 58 10.26 2.90 5.48
C LEU A 58 9.13 3.33 6.44
N ARG A 59 8.20 2.43 6.79
CA ARG A 59 7.17 2.70 7.80
C ARG A 59 7.80 3.02 9.16
N LYS A 60 8.79 2.24 9.61
CA LYS A 60 9.51 2.50 10.87
C LYS A 60 10.25 3.84 10.88
N GLU A 61 10.90 4.17 9.77
CA GLU A 61 11.59 5.47 9.62
C GLU A 61 10.61 6.64 9.64
N LEU A 62 9.44 6.48 9.01
CA LEU A 62 8.36 7.46 9.06
C LEU A 62 7.82 7.59 10.49
N ASP A 63 7.60 6.50 11.21
CA ASP A 63 7.14 6.53 12.60
C ASP A 63 8.14 7.26 13.51
N THR A 64 9.44 7.04 13.29
CA THR A 64 10.52 7.72 14.02
C THR A 64 10.51 9.22 13.72
N LEU A 65 10.36 9.60 12.45
CA LEU A 65 10.23 11.00 12.03
C LEU A 65 8.99 11.66 12.63
N LEU A 66 7.85 10.96 12.66
CA LEU A 66 6.62 11.47 13.27
C LEU A 66 6.77 11.64 14.79
N GLN A 67 7.45 10.71 15.46
CA GLN A 67 7.76 10.80 16.89
C GLN A 67 8.63 12.02 17.21
N GLU A 68 9.70 12.26 16.45
CA GLU A 68 10.54 13.45 16.58
C GLU A 68 9.73 14.75 16.38
N LYS A 69 8.78 14.74 15.44
CA LYS A 69 7.90 15.90 15.19
C LYS A 69 6.84 16.10 16.28
N ILE A 70 6.51 15.09 17.08
CA ILE A 70 5.68 15.25 18.28
C ILE A 70 6.49 15.96 19.37
N GLU A 71 7.75 15.57 19.58
CA GLU A 71 8.63 16.16 20.60
C GLU A 71 9.07 17.59 20.25
N SER A 72 9.37 17.84 18.97
CA SER A 72 9.79 19.14 18.46
C SER A 72 9.11 19.42 17.11
N PRO A 73 7.93 20.05 17.09
CA PRO A 73 7.19 20.29 15.86
C PRO A 73 7.89 21.34 15.01
N HIS A 74 8.45 20.91 13.88
CA HIS A 74 8.98 21.79 12.85
C HIS A 74 8.55 21.35 11.45
N PRO A 75 8.34 22.30 10.52
CA PRO A 75 8.11 21.98 9.12
C PRO A 75 9.30 21.19 8.54
N VAL A 76 9.00 20.32 7.58
CA VAL A 76 10.04 19.68 6.76
C VAL A 76 10.60 20.71 5.79
N ASP A 77 11.92 20.91 5.79
CA ASP A 77 12.60 21.70 4.77
C ASP A 77 12.92 20.84 3.55
N TRP A 78 12.11 20.97 2.50
CA TRP A 78 12.28 20.24 1.24
C TRP A 78 13.46 20.75 0.40
N LYS A 79 14.09 21.87 0.76
CA LYS A 79 15.28 22.38 0.06
C LYS A 79 16.54 21.68 0.53
N ASP A 80 16.54 21.16 1.76
CA ASP A 80 17.64 20.38 2.28
C ASP A 80 17.49 18.89 1.91
N THR A 81 17.93 18.55 0.70
CA THR A 81 17.88 17.17 0.19
C THR A 81 18.78 16.21 0.99
N LYS A 82 19.68 16.72 1.84
CA LYS A 82 20.54 15.89 2.70
C LYS A 82 19.92 15.60 4.05
N SER A 83 18.83 16.29 4.40
CA SER A 83 18.06 16.02 5.61
C SER A 83 17.49 14.60 5.58
N ARG A 84 17.54 13.94 6.74
CA ARG A 84 16.92 12.63 6.95
C ARG A 84 15.44 12.67 6.59
N ASP A 85 14.73 13.73 6.99
CA ASP A 85 13.30 13.92 6.70
C ASP A 85 13.03 13.90 5.20
N CYS A 86 13.80 14.67 4.44
CA CYS A 86 13.64 14.78 3.00
C CYS A 86 13.96 13.46 2.30
N ALA A 87 14.99 12.73 2.77
CA ALA A 87 15.38 11.45 2.21
C ALA A 87 14.28 10.38 2.40
N VAL A 88 13.73 10.25 3.61
CA VAL A 88 12.66 9.30 3.92
C VAL A 88 11.40 9.63 3.11
N LEU A 89 10.97 10.89 3.12
CA LEU A 89 9.77 11.31 2.39
C LEU A 89 9.92 11.22 0.87
N SER A 90 11.12 11.44 0.33
CA SER A 90 11.41 11.23 -1.09
C SER A 90 11.32 9.76 -1.45
N ALA A 91 11.89 8.86 -0.64
CA ALA A 91 11.79 7.41 -0.87
C ALA A 91 10.33 6.91 -0.84
N ILE A 92 9.52 7.42 0.09
CA ILE A 92 8.07 7.13 0.13
C ILE A 92 7.38 7.63 -1.13
N THR A 93 7.69 8.85 -1.55
CA THR A 93 7.13 9.47 -2.77
C THR A 93 7.47 8.65 -4.02
N ASP A 94 8.71 8.18 -4.13
CA ASP A 94 9.16 7.35 -5.26
C ASP A 94 8.49 5.97 -5.24
N LEU A 95 8.33 5.37 -4.07
CA LEU A 95 7.61 4.11 -3.90
C LEU A 95 6.16 4.22 -4.38
N ILE A 96 5.40 5.22 -3.91
CA ILE A 96 3.98 5.37 -4.27
C ILE A 96 3.76 5.86 -5.71
N LYS A 97 4.76 6.52 -6.31
CA LYS A 97 4.76 6.88 -7.74
C LYS A 97 5.13 5.72 -8.65
N THR A 98 5.59 4.59 -8.10
CA THR A 98 5.87 3.39 -8.88
C THR A 98 4.56 2.90 -9.48
N GLN A 99 4.46 2.99 -10.81
CA GLN A 99 3.36 2.43 -11.57
C GLN A 99 3.77 1.03 -12.02
N GLU A 100 3.05 0.01 -11.56
CA GLU A 100 3.19 -1.33 -12.12
C GLU A 100 2.44 -1.36 -13.45
N LYS A 101 3.12 -1.75 -14.53
CA LYS A 101 2.48 -1.98 -15.83
C LYS A 101 1.61 -3.24 -15.68
N ALA A 102 0.36 -3.06 -15.28
CA ALA A 102 -0.58 -4.13 -15.09
C ALA A 102 -0.68 -4.98 -16.37
N ILE A 103 -0.25 -6.24 -16.30
CA ILE A 103 -0.72 -7.26 -17.23
C ILE A 103 -2.15 -7.56 -16.78
N PRO A 104 -3.18 -7.41 -17.64
CA PRO A 104 -4.56 -7.61 -17.24
C PRO A 104 -4.75 -9.06 -16.79
N ARG A 105 -4.88 -9.26 -15.47
CA ARG A 105 -5.26 -10.54 -14.88
C ARG A 105 -6.77 -10.58 -14.87
N ASN A 106 -7.33 -11.40 -15.75
CA ASN A 106 -8.72 -11.83 -15.67
C ASN A 106 -8.90 -12.58 -14.34
N LEU A 107 -9.25 -11.86 -13.27
CA LEU A 107 -9.74 -12.50 -12.06
C LEU A 107 -11.18 -12.93 -12.35
N PRO A 108 -11.52 -14.23 -12.33
CA PRO A 108 -12.91 -14.64 -12.42
C PRO A 108 -13.65 -14.08 -11.20
N PRO A 109 -14.86 -13.51 -11.37
CA PRO A 109 -15.69 -13.13 -10.25
C PRO A 109 -16.01 -14.40 -9.45
N ARG A 110 -15.61 -14.44 -8.18
CA ARG A 110 -16.15 -15.43 -7.24
C ARG A 110 -17.60 -15.05 -6.92
N LEU A 111 -18.50 -15.40 -7.83
CA LEU A 111 -19.92 -15.56 -7.53
C LEU A 111 -20.05 -16.78 -6.63
N GLN A 112 -20.28 -16.55 -5.34
CA GLN A 112 -20.91 -17.56 -4.49
C GLN A 112 -22.35 -17.70 -4.96
N ASP A 113 -22.59 -18.71 -5.79
CA ASP A 113 -23.94 -19.25 -6.02
C ASP A 113 -24.44 -19.84 -4.70
N GLY A 114 -25.13 -19.03 -3.92
CA GLY A 114 -26.00 -19.45 -2.83
C GLY A 114 -27.37 -19.81 -3.39
N GLY A 115 -27.45 -20.86 -4.20
CA GLY A 115 -28.72 -21.53 -4.49
C GLY A 115 -29.08 -22.43 -3.31
N CYS A 116 -30.21 -22.15 -2.66
CA CYS A 116 -30.97 -23.15 -1.89
C CYS A 116 -32.43 -22.71 -1.77
N SER A 117 -33.26 -23.46 -2.49
CA SER A 117 -34.67 -23.84 -2.26
C SER A 117 -35.70 -22.79 -1.87
#